data_AF-A0A1I8EV03-F1
#
_entry.id   AF-A0A1I8EV03-F1
#
_cell.length_a   1.000
_cell.length_b   1.000
_cell.length_c   1.000
_cell.angle_alpha   90.00
_cell.angle_beta   90.00
_cell.angle_gamma   90.00
#
_symmetry.space_group_name_H-M   'P 1'
#
loop_
_entity.id
_entity.type
_entity.pdbx_description
1 polymer ?
#
loop_
_entity_poly.entity_id
_entity_poly.type
_entity_poly.pdbx_seq_one_letter_code
_entity_poly.pdbx_strand_id
1 'polypeptide(L)'
;MDWKLLVSHYWPIKKSSLGLTVLLERRELCWVDAGLQQLSCIGLNGQNRRIVYAPLQYPFGLTAHNEQRFYWTDWSDNKIHSVSINGDGYMSFPATTGGSGRLYGLVSVPLRCKGVATACAVNNGGCEHLCLPGKIDVTCACPDNIDRC
;
A
#
# COMPACT_ATOMS: atom_id res chain seq x y z
N MET A 1 15.17 37.28 13.67
CA MET A 1 15.67 35.94 14.02
C MET A 1 14.85 34.95 13.22
N ASP A 2 15.48 34.39 12.19
CA ASP A 2 14.81 33.69 11.10
C ASP A 2 14.72 32.19 11.43
N TRP A 3 13.50 31.70 11.65
CA TRP A 3 13.21 30.32 12.03
C TRP A 3 13.48 29.32 10.88
N LYS A 4 13.79 29.81 9.67
CA LYS A 4 14.11 28.99 8.49
C LYS A 4 15.44 28.23 8.57
N LEU A 5 16.33 28.56 9.52
CA LEU A 5 17.68 27.98 9.56
C LEU A 5 17.85 26.76 10.49
N LEU A 6 16.84 26.43 11.32
CA LEU A 6 16.97 25.33 12.29
C LEU A 6 16.45 23.96 11.82
N VAL A 7 15.82 23.88 10.64
CA VAL A 7 15.24 22.61 10.14
C VAL A 7 16.14 21.91 9.10
N SER A 8 17.25 22.52 8.68
CA SER A 8 18.04 22.04 7.54
C SER A 8 19.16 21.04 7.88
N HIS A 9 19.54 20.85 9.15
CA HIS A 9 20.81 20.18 9.47
C HIS A 9 20.74 18.80 10.13
N TYR A 10 19.55 18.25 10.45
CA TYR A 10 19.46 16.91 11.08
C TYR A 10 18.38 15.97 10.53
N TRP A 11 17.70 16.32 9.44
CA TRP A 11 16.82 15.38 8.76
C TRP A 11 16.73 15.74 7.27
N PRO A 12 17.43 15.04 6.36
CA PRO A 12 17.03 15.13 4.97
C PRO A 12 15.65 14.49 4.92
N ILE A 13 14.60 15.31 4.80
CA ILE A 13 13.30 14.83 4.31
C ILE A 13 13.56 14.41 2.87
N LYS A 14 14.16 13.23 2.67
CA LYS A 14 14.11 12.55 1.38
C LYS A 14 12.63 12.38 1.13
N LYS A 15 12.12 12.97 0.06
CA LYS A 15 10.78 12.64 -0.43
C LYS A 15 10.75 11.12 -0.61
N SER A 16 10.15 10.42 0.34
CA SER A 16 10.07 8.97 0.32
C SER A 16 8.77 8.62 -0.37
N SER A 17 8.87 7.94 -1.50
CA SER A 17 7.72 7.25 -2.07
C SER A 17 7.40 6.06 -1.17
N LEU A 18 6.14 5.99 -0.75
CA LEU A 18 5.62 4.98 0.14
C LEU A 18 4.51 4.23 -0.59
N GLY A 19 4.82 3.02 -1.05
CA GLY A 19 3.82 2.06 -1.50
C GLY A 19 3.47 1.14 -0.34
N LEU A 20 2.18 0.87 -0.12
CA LEU A 20 1.72 -0.01 0.97
C LEU A 20 0.79 -1.10 0.44
N THR A 21 0.78 -2.23 1.12
CA THR A 21 -0.13 -3.35 0.88
C THR A 21 -0.41 -4.09 2.19
N VAL A 22 -1.51 -4.85 2.24
CA VAL A 22 -1.89 -5.63 3.42
C VAL A 22 -1.91 -7.11 3.06
N LEU A 23 -1.27 -7.93 3.89
CA LEU A 23 -1.39 -9.37 3.87
C LEU A 23 -2.50 -9.75 4.86
N LEU A 24 -3.69 -10.05 4.34
CA LEU A 24 -4.90 -10.21 5.17
C LEU A 24 -4.84 -11.49 6.00
N GLU A 25 -4.37 -12.59 5.41
CA GLU A 25 -4.25 -13.89 6.12
C GLU A 25 -3.20 -13.83 7.23
N ARG A 26 -2.10 -13.10 6.98
CA ARG A 26 -1.00 -12.93 7.96
C ARG A 26 -1.24 -11.81 8.96
N ARG A 27 -2.24 -10.96 8.71
CA ARG A 27 -2.50 -9.73 9.46
C ARG A 27 -1.27 -8.85 9.55
N GLU A 28 -0.61 -8.59 8.42
CA GLU A 28 0.53 -7.69 8.32
C GLU A 28 0.24 -6.51 7.39
N LEU A 29 0.68 -5.31 7.78
CA LEU A 29 0.82 -4.15 6.91
C LEU A 29 2.26 -4.11 6.40
N CYS A 30 2.44 -4.02 5.09
CA CYS A 30 3.74 -4.01 4.44
C CYS A 30 3.91 -2.77 3.58
N TRP A 31 5.12 -2.23 3.51
CA TRP A 31 5.42 -1.04 2.73
C TRP A 31 6.84 -1.07 2.17
N VAL A 32 7.03 -0.32 1.08
CA VAL A 32 8.34 0.07 0.57
C VAL A 32 8.64 1.50 0.98
N ASP A 33 9.89 1.79 1.26
CA ASP A 33 10.36 3.14 1.62
C ASP A 33 11.64 3.44 0.84
N ALA A 34 11.60 4.48 -0.01
CA ALA A 34 12.75 4.89 -0.81
C ALA A 34 13.84 5.62 -0.01
N GLY A 35 13.47 6.25 1.11
CA GLY A 35 14.41 6.88 2.03
C GLY A 35 15.21 5.86 2.84
N LEU A 36 14.53 4.81 3.33
CA LEU A 36 15.13 3.71 4.09
C LEU A 36 15.67 2.59 3.20
N GLN A 37 15.30 2.57 1.91
CA GLN A 37 15.71 1.56 0.92
C GLN A 37 15.30 0.13 1.32
N GLN A 38 14.08 -0.03 1.83
CA GLN A 38 13.63 -1.30 2.42
C GLN A 38 12.18 -1.60 2.11
N LEU A 39 11.88 -2.89 1.91
CA LEU A 39 10.53 -3.45 2.04
C LEU A 39 10.38 -3.98 3.46
N SER A 40 9.47 -3.41 4.23
CA SER A 40 9.18 -3.80 5.61
C SER A 40 7.75 -4.29 5.76
N CYS A 41 7.51 -5.16 6.75
CA CYS A 41 6.18 -5.54 7.22
C CYS A 41 6.09 -5.34 8.73
N ILE A 42 4.88 -5.10 9.23
CA ILE A 42 4.55 -5.03 10.66
C ILE A 42 3.20 -5.70 10.89
N GLY A 43 2.99 -6.33 12.04
CA GLY A 43 1.67 -6.84 12.41
C GLY A 43 0.65 -5.70 12.46
N LEU A 44 -0.62 -5.99 12.11
CA LEU A 44 -1.73 -5.03 12.21
C LEU A 44 -2.02 -4.59 13.66
N ASN A 45 -1.42 -5.24 14.65
CA ASN A 45 -1.38 -4.81 16.05
C ASN A 45 -0.25 -3.81 16.37
N GLY A 46 0.55 -3.41 15.37
CA GLY A 46 1.70 -2.53 15.51
C GLY A 46 2.96 -3.20 16.05
N GLN A 47 3.01 -4.53 16.17
CA GLN A 47 4.15 -5.27 16.71
C GLN A 47 4.87 -6.09 15.64
N ASN A 48 6.03 -6.66 16.00
CA ASN A 48 6.80 -7.59 15.16
C ASN A 48 7.18 -7.03 13.79
N ARG A 49 7.68 -5.79 13.75
CA ARG A 49 8.23 -5.22 12.52
C ARG A 49 9.40 -6.06 12.02
N ARG A 50 9.38 -6.41 10.73
CA ARG A 50 10.44 -7.15 10.05
C ARG A 50 10.80 -6.49 8.71
N ILE A 51 12.08 -6.57 8.35
CA ILE A 51 12.54 -6.21 7.01
C ILE A 51 12.43 -7.47 6.15
N VAL A 52 11.71 -7.37 5.05
CA VAL A 52 11.51 -8.49 4.10
C VAL A 52 12.62 -8.48 3.06
N TYR A 53 12.94 -7.31 2.52
CA TYR A 53 13.93 -7.20 1.45
C TYR A 53 14.63 -5.85 1.50
N ALA A 54 15.94 -5.88 1.30
CA ALA A 54 16.81 -4.73 1.20
C ALA A 54 18.11 -5.14 0.48
N PRO A 55 18.79 -4.23 -0.24
CA PRO A 55 18.41 -2.83 -0.45
C PRO A 55 17.40 -2.66 -1.61
N LEU A 56 16.54 -1.64 -1.50
CA LEU A 56 15.75 -1.09 -2.60
C LEU A 56 16.43 0.18 -3.16
N GLN A 57 16.21 0.50 -4.44
CA GLN A 57 16.85 1.66 -5.04
C GLN A 57 15.94 2.89 -4.97
N TYR A 58 14.85 2.90 -5.73
CA TYR A 58 13.87 3.99 -5.71
C TYR A 58 12.44 3.44 -5.94
N PRO A 59 11.93 2.65 -4.97
CA PRO A 59 10.64 1.99 -5.09
C PRO A 59 9.47 2.99 -5.04
N PHE A 60 8.36 2.71 -5.74
CA PHE A 60 7.17 3.56 -5.73
C PHE A 60 5.90 2.81 -5.31
N GLY A 61 5.40 1.90 -6.15
CA GLY A 61 4.22 1.09 -5.87
C GLY A 61 4.61 -0.23 -5.21
N LEU A 62 3.73 -0.78 -4.37
CA LEU A 62 3.85 -2.12 -3.79
C LEU A 62 2.50 -2.82 -3.85
N THR A 63 2.47 -4.09 -4.25
CA THR A 63 1.31 -4.99 -4.10
C THR A 63 1.79 -6.37 -3.67
N ALA A 64 0.92 -7.14 -3.02
CA ALA A 64 1.10 -8.57 -2.85
C ALA A 64 0.19 -9.35 -3.82
N HIS A 65 0.61 -10.53 -4.24
CA HIS A 65 -0.22 -11.47 -5.00
C HIS A 65 -0.40 -12.78 -4.23
N ASN A 66 -1.65 -13.19 -4.04
CA ASN A 66 -2.06 -14.45 -3.40
C ASN A 66 -1.35 -14.75 -2.07
N GLU A 67 -1.08 -13.73 -1.24
CA GLU A 67 -0.43 -13.91 0.07
C GLU A 67 0.95 -14.60 0.01
N GLN A 68 1.60 -14.64 -1.17
CA GLN A 68 2.81 -15.44 -1.40
C GLN A 68 3.99 -14.61 -1.90
N ARG A 69 3.74 -13.57 -2.70
CA ARG A 69 4.80 -12.77 -3.31
C ARG A 69 4.47 -11.30 -3.30
N PHE A 70 5.50 -10.49 -3.05
CA PHE A 70 5.46 -9.05 -3.26
C PHE A 70 5.88 -8.70 -4.68
N TYR A 71 5.34 -7.61 -5.18
CA TYR A 71 5.74 -6.94 -6.42
C TYR A 71 5.83 -5.45 -6.16
N TRP A 72 6.91 -4.82 -6.61
CA TRP A 72 7.06 -3.36 -6.53
C TRP A 72 7.58 -2.77 -7.83
N THR A 73 7.23 -1.52 -8.08
CA THR A 73 7.81 -0.73 -9.18
C THR A 73 9.01 0.05 -8.65
N ASP A 74 10.08 0.13 -9.44
CA ASP A 74 11.27 0.89 -9.09
C ASP A 74 11.62 1.89 -10.20
N TRP A 75 11.72 3.17 -9.85
CA TRP A 75 12.00 4.26 -10.78
C TRP A 75 13.47 4.35 -11.18
N SER A 76 14.37 3.65 -10.49
CA SER A 76 15.81 3.67 -10.78
C SER A 76 16.13 2.95 -12.09
N ASP A 77 15.47 1.82 -12.34
CA ASP A 77 15.65 0.99 -13.53
C ASP A 77 14.36 0.82 -14.36
N ASN A 78 13.27 1.44 -13.90
CA ASN A 78 11.96 1.41 -14.53
C ASN A 78 11.42 -0.01 -14.75
N LYS A 79 11.58 -0.87 -13.75
CA LYS A 79 11.13 -2.27 -13.77
C LYS A 79 10.15 -2.60 -12.66
N ILE A 80 9.52 -3.76 -12.80
CA ILE A 80 8.77 -4.42 -11.74
C ILE A 80 9.67 -5.49 -11.13
N HIS A 81 9.80 -5.51 -9.82
CA HIS A 81 10.59 -6.49 -9.08
C HIS A 81 9.71 -7.32 -8.18
N SER A 82 10.16 -8.51 -7.78
CA SER A 82 9.39 -9.43 -6.94
C SER A 82 10.26 -10.27 -6.03
N VAL A 83 9.77 -10.52 -4.82
CA VAL A 83 10.29 -11.51 -3.87
C VAL A 83 9.13 -12.28 -3.25
N SER A 84 9.42 -13.44 -2.65
CA SER A 84 8.47 -14.07 -1.75
C SER A 84 8.15 -13.14 -0.57
N ILE A 85 7.05 -13.41 0.13
CA ILE A 85 6.71 -12.72 1.39
C ILE A 85 7.75 -12.89 2.52
N ASN A 86 8.67 -13.86 2.40
CA ASN A 86 9.77 -14.10 3.31
C ASN A 86 11.10 -13.48 2.83
N GLY A 87 11.11 -12.86 1.64
CA GLY A 87 12.28 -12.16 1.09
C GLY A 87 13.14 -12.97 0.13
N ASP A 88 12.80 -14.24 -0.13
CA ASP A 88 13.56 -15.12 -1.01
C ASP A 88 13.06 -15.08 -2.47
N GLY A 89 13.85 -15.67 -3.38
CA GLY A 89 13.46 -15.85 -4.79
C GLY A 89 13.24 -14.54 -5.53
N TYR A 90 14.21 -13.62 -5.46
CA TYR A 90 14.19 -12.35 -6.18
C TYR A 90 14.06 -12.53 -7.70
N MET A 91 13.20 -11.71 -8.32
CA MET A 91 12.97 -11.66 -9.76
C MET A 91 12.76 -10.21 -10.20
N SER A 92 13.07 -9.91 -11.46
CA SER A 92 12.77 -8.62 -12.10
C SER A 92 12.13 -8.82 -13.47
N PHE A 93 11.23 -7.92 -13.84
CA PHE A 93 10.43 -7.95 -15.06
C PHE A 93 10.51 -6.59 -15.75
N PRO A 94 10.65 -6.55 -17.08
CA PRO A 94 10.56 -5.30 -17.82
C PRO A 94 9.16 -4.69 -17.68
N ALA A 95 9.08 -3.36 -17.74
CA ALA A 95 7.79 -2.68 -17.97
C ALA A 95 7.11 -3.23 -19.23
N THR A 96 5.79 -3.40 -19.20
CA THR A 96 5.01 -3.83 -20.37
C THR A 96 5.26 -2.92 -21.58
N THR A 97 5.43 -3.55 -22.75
CA THR A 97 5.68 -2.87 -24.02
C THR A 97 4.57 -1.87 -24.35
N GLY A 98 4.93 -0.60 -24.58
CA GLY A 98 4.01 0.45 -25.02
C GLY A 98 3.81 1.63 -24.04
N GLY A 99 4.22 1.48 -22.78
CA GLY A 99 4.24 2.59 -21.83
C GLY A 99 5.54 3.40 -21.96
N SER A 100 5.44 4.70 -22.24
CA SER A 100 6.57 5.62 -22.07
C SER A 100 6.47 6.29 -20.69
N GLY A 101 7.56 6.33 -19.93
CA GLY A 101 7.63 7.01 -18.64
C GLY A 101 7.86 6.09 -17.43
N ARG A 102 7.73 6.69 -16.24
CA ARG A 102 7.99 6.03 -14.94
C ARG A 102 6.85 5.10 -14.55
N LEU A 103 7.19 3.95 -13.97
CA LEU A 103 6.21 3.03 -13.38
C LEU A 103 5.71 3.54 -12.03
N TYR A 104 4.45 3.96 -11.94
CA TYR A 104 3.82 4.42 -10.69
C TYR A 104 3.22 3.25 -9.89
N GLY A 105 1.95 3.33 -9.52
CA GLY A 105 1.26 2.29 -8.75
C GLY A 105 1.06 1.01 -9.56
N LEU A 106 1.08 -0.11 -8.87
CA LEU A 106 0.67 -1.41 -9.38
C LEU A 106 -0.34 -2.01 -8.40
N VAL A 107 -1.30 -2.78 -8.93
CA VAL A 107 -2.30 -3.49 -8.14
C VAL A 107 -2.41 -4.91 -8.65
N SER A 108 -2.39 -5.87 -7.72
CA SER A 108 -2.74 -7.25 -8.05
C SER A 108 -4.25 -7.42 -8.02
N VAL A 109 -4.83 -7.90 -9.11
CA VAL A 109 -6.27 -8.16 -9.21
C VAL A 109 -6.49 -9.68 -9.21
N PRO A 110 -7.21 -10.23 -8.22
CA PRO A 110 -7.53 -11.65 -8.21
C PRO A 110 -8.53 -11.97 -9.33
N LEU A 111 -8.42 -13.15 -9.94
CA LEU A 111 -9.37 -13.63 -10.96
C LEU A 111 -10.81 -13.76 -10.42
N ARG A 112 -10.96 -13.95 -9.10
CA ARG A 112 -12.24 -13.99 -8.41
C ARG A 112 -12.14 -13.14 -7.14
N CYS A 113 -13.03 -12.17 -6.99
CA CYS A 113 -13.11 -11.35 -5.79
C CYS A 113 -13.87 -12.10 -4.69
N LYS A 114 -13.16 -12.65 -3.70
CA LYS A 114 -13.76 -13.15 -2.46
C LYS A 114 -13.84 -12.01 -1.44
N GLY A 115 -14.77 -11.09 -1.65
CA GLY A 115 -15.09 -10.08 -0.64
C GLY A 115 -15.78 -10.72 0.57
N VAL A 116 -15.65 -10.11 1.74
CA VAL A 116 -16.47 -10.44 2.90
C VAL A 116 -17.77 -9.67 2.79
N ALA A 117 -18.91 -10.34 2.90
CA ALA A 117 -20.20 -9.66 2.96
C ALA A 117 -20.23 -8.78 4.23
N THR A 118 -20.54 -7.50 4.06
CA THR A 118 -20.72 -6.55 5.15
C THR A 118 -22.21 -6.26 5.32
N ALA A 119 -22.60 -5.64 6.45
CA ALA A 119 -23.98 -5.19 6.64
C ALA A 119 -24.44 -4.21 5.55
N CYS A 120 -23.53 -3.50 4.88
CA CYS A 120 -23.82 -2.67 3.72
C CYS A 120 -24.28 -3.45 2.47
N ALA A 121 -23.98 -4.75 2.38
CA ALA A 121 -24.37 -5.55 1.23
C ALA A 121 -25.88 -5.80 1.14
N VAL A 122 -26.62 -5.60 2.23
CA VAL A 122 -28.07 -5.77 2.30
C VAL A 122 -28.72 -4.40 2.44
N ASN A 123 -29.51 -3.99 1.43
CA ASN A 123 -30.24 -2.72 1.43
C ASN A 123 -29.40 -1.49 1.84
N ASN A 124 -28.14 -1.43 1.40
CA ASN A 124 -27.17 -0.37 1.76
C ASN A 124 -27.02 -0.16 3.28
N GLY A 125 -27.22 -1.21 4.10
CA GLY A 125 -27.22 -1.11 5.56
C GLY A 125 -28.33 -0.24 6.14
N GLY A 126 -29.37 0.10 5.35
CA GLY A 126 -30.41 1.06 5.69
C GLY A 126 -30.03 2.53 5.44
N CYS A 127 -28.85 2.80 4.88
CA CYS A 127 -28.40 4.15 4.58
C CYS A 127 -29.00 4.68 3.27
N GLU A 128 -29.37 5.95 3.26
CA GLU A 128 -29.86 6.65 2.06
C GLU A 128 -28.74 6.91 1.06
N HIS A 129 -27.55 7.29 1.54
CA HIS A 129 -26.43 7.72 0.70
C HIS A 129 -25.23 6.76 0.84
N LEU A 130 -24.30 7.03 1.77
CA LEU A 130 -23.10 6.23 1.96
C LEU A 130 -23.25 5.29 3.15
N CYS A 131 -22.94 4.01 2.94
CA CYS A 131 -22.83 3.00 3.99
C CYS A 131 -21.37 2.68 4.25
N LEU A 132 -20.88 3.00 5.46
CA LEU A 132 -19.53 2.69 5.90
C LEU A 132 -19.58 1.44 6.79
N PRO A 133 -18.97 0.32 6.36
CA PRO A 133 -19.02 -0.92 7.12
C PRO A 133 -18.12 -0.83 8.36
N GLY A 134 -18.73 -1.03 9.54
CA GLY A 134 -18.02 -1.24 10.79
C GLY A 134 -17.66 -2.71 11.02
N LYS A 135 -17.09 -3.02 12.19
CA LYS A 135 -16.80 -4.42 12.57
C LYS A 135 -18.07 -5.21 12.89
N ILE A 136 -19.09 -4.53 13.41
CA ILE A 136 -20.37 -5.12 13.84
C ILE A 136 -21.54 -4.25 13.36
N ASP A 137 -21.33 -2.94 13.28
CA ASP A 137 -22.31 -1.91 12.98
C ASP A 137 -22.14 -1.30 11.57
N VAL A 138 -23.10 -0.47 11.20
CA VAL A 138 -23.08 0.37 9.99
C VAL A 138 -23.08 1.83 10.43
N THR A 139 -22.26 2.64 9.78
CA THR A 139 -22.33 4.10 9.90
C THR A 139 -22.82 4.69 8.58
N CYS A 140 -23.94 5.41 8.61
CA CYS A 140 -24.42 6.17 7.46
C CYS A 140 -23.71 7.52 7.38
N ALA A 141 -23.33 7.93 6.17
CA ALA A 141 -22.70 9.22 5.92
C ALA A 141 -23.35 9.94 4.71
N CYS A 142 -23.30 11.26 4.74
CA CYS A 142 -23.76 12.12 3.65
C CYS A 142 -22.59 12.49 2.73
N PRO A 143 -22.85 12.70 1.43
CA PRO A 143 -21.94 13.44 0.57
C PRO A 143 -21.70 14.86 1.12
N ASP A 144 -20.52 15.41 0.87
CA ASP A 144 -20.10 16.72 1.41
C ASP A 144 -21.04 17.89 1.06
N ASN A 145 -21.85 17.74 0.01
CA ASN A 145 -22.79 18.76 -0.48
C ASN A 145 -24.25 18.55 -0.04
N ILE A 146 -24.51 17.70 0.96
CA ILE A 146 -25.85 17.41 1.49
C ILE A 146 -25.88 17.67 3.00
N ASP A 147 -26.68 18.66 3.42
CA ASP A 147 -26.73 19.13 4.81
C ASP A 147 -27.64 18.30 5.73
N ARG A 148 -28.45 17.38 5.18
CA ARG A 148 -29.30 16.46 5.95
C ARG A 148 -29.30 15.05 5.36
N CYS A 149 -28.77 14.14 6.15
CA CYS A 149 -29.23 12.75 6.26
C CYS A 149 -30.03 12.63 7.58
#